data_AF-A0A1Q9W878-F1
#
_entry.id   AF-A0A1Q9W878-F1
#
_cell.length_a   1.000
_cell.length_b   1.000
_cell.length_c   1.000
_cell.angle_alpha   90.00
_cell.angle_beta   90.00
_cell.angle_gamma   90.00
#
_symmetry.space_group_name_H-M   'P 1'
#
loop_
_entity.id
_entity.type
_entity.pdbx_description
1 polymer ?
#
loop_
_entity_poly.entity_id
_entity_poly.type
_entity_poly.pdbx_seq_one_letter_code
_entity_poly.pdbx_strand_id
1 'polypeptide(L)'
;MGTTFQVREASPGDNERAIGLIERYVGIDYPWPERLGSGSSAHEWLSLVATDSRGVVCGVIGVGQPTDKNLHVLHQKGGPAFDPAKVPWWKIYVLAVDEGHRGSGIGRALLDATVRRMPRKYVGLYGNVELTRTDSIQWYRRQGFYISPMSGLTSTQRPQDTDTVGVAPSKGEVIFRGYRQTLEDHLAGRAPAEWERRIATAEFIRQNKQREKAALDLGYRLYARRIAENSDAQSCVHASMGPRNLSVFGWDPNHMRVCWECVGPHTQNIKGYDADTLCDGCGRHDRDTRVSWATDDDQLLVVFAGLCLSCRRGDVPGVSTRS
;
A
#
# COMPACT_ATOMS: atom_id res chain seq x y z
N MET A 1 -19.70 -30.11 0.08
CA MET A 1 -18.58 -31.05 0.20
C MET A 1 -17.31 -30.24 -0.03
N GLY A 2 -16.42 -30.14 0.95
CA GLY A 2 -15.18 -29.37 0.80
C GLY A 2 -14.24 -30.10 -0.15
N THR A 3 -13.70 -29.38 -1.14
CA THR A 3 -12.67 -29.90 -2.05
C THR A 3 -11.43 -30.25 -1.23
N THR A 4 -11.07 -31.53 -1.15
CA THR A 4 -9.87 -31.95 -0.44
C THR A 4 -8.63 -31.59 -1.26
N PHE A 5 -7.68 -30.88 -0.66
CA PHE A 5 -6.39 -30.57 -1.26
C PHE A 5 -5.28 -30.73 -0.24
N GLN A 6 -4.04 -30.88 -0.71
CA GLN A 6 -2.84 -30.94 0.12
C GLN A 6 -1.85 -29.85 -0.32
N VAL A 7 -1.28 -29.13 0.64
CA VAL A 7 -0.17 -28.20 0.40
C VAL A 7 1.14 -28.90 0.72
N ARG A 8 2.11 -28.84 -0.20
CA ARG A 8 3.45 -29.41 -0.03
C ARG A 8 4.50 -28.59 -0.77
N GLU A 9 5.76 -28.91 -0.51
CA GLU A 9 6.88 -28.38 -1.29
C GLU A 9 6.79 -28.84 -2.74
N ALA A 10 7.18 -27.93 -3.64
CA ALA A 10 7.25 -28.20 -5.06
C ALA A 10 8.43 -29.10 -5.37
N SER A 11 8.24 -30.00 -6.33
CA SER A 11 9.27 -30.89 -6.88
C SER A 11 9.45 -30.64 -8.37
N PRO A 12 10.54 -31.12 -9.00
CA PRO A 12 10.71 -31.01 -10.45
C PRO A 12 9.55 -31.60 -11.26
N GLY A 13 8.85 -32.62 -10.73
CA GLY A 13 7.67 -33.22 -11.37
C GLY A 13 6.46 -32.30 -11.44
N ASP A 14 6.45 -31.19 -10.69
CA ASP A 14 5.36 -30.20 -10.69
C ASP A 14 5.55 -29.10 -11.73
N ASN A 15 6.74 -29.00 -12.34
CA ASN A 15 7.18 -27.85 -13.12
C ASN A 15 6.22 -27.48 -14.25
N GLU A 16 5.84 -28.45 -15.09
CA GLU A 16 4.96 -28.20 -16.24
C GLU A 16 3.63 -27.57 -15.80
N ARG A 17 3.01 -28.14 -14.77
CA ARG A 17 1.72 -27.67 -14.28
C ARG A 17 1.83 -26.35 -13.54
N ALA A 18 2.89 -26.15 -12.76
CA ALA A 18 3.16 -24.91 -12.04
C ALA A 18 3.39 -23.74 -13.00
N ILE A 19 4.24 -23.94 -14.02
CA ILE A 19 4.53 -22.95 -15.07
C ILE A 19 3.23 -22.58 -15.79
N GLY A 20 2.45 -23.58 -16.24
CA GLY A 20 1.18 -23.33 -16.92
C GLY A 20 0.16 -22.54 -16.08
N LEU A 21 0.12 -22.72 -14.75
CA LEU A 21 -0.72 -21.90 -13.88
C LEU A 21 -0.22 -20.45 -13.78
N ILE A 22 1.10 -20.26 -13.70
CA ILE A 22 1.71 -18.92 -13.59
C ILE A 22 1.50 -18.14 -14.88
N GLU A 23 1.81 -18.72 -16.03
CA GLU A 23 1.62 -18.09 -17.33
C GLU A 23 0.15 -17.71 -17.54
N ARG A 24 -0.77 -18.63 -17.23
CA ARG A 24 -2.20 -18.42 -17.46
C ARG A 24 -2.84 -17.39 -16.52
N TYR A 25 -2.45 -17.39 -15.24
CA TYR A 25 -3.18 -16.62 -14.23
C TYR A 25 -2.39 -15.47 -13.62
N VAL A 26 -1.06 -15.50 -13.67
CA VAL A 26 -0.21 -14.36 -13.29
C VAL A 26 0.22 -13.58 -14.52
N GLY A 27 0.53 -14.26 -15.63
CA GLY A 27 0.91 -13.61 -16.89
C GLY A 27 2.37 -13.12 -16.90
N ILE A 28 3.26 -13.79 -16.15
CA ILE A 28 4.68 -13.48 -16.11
C ILE A 28 5.52 -14.71 -16.42
N ASP A 29 6.70 -14.48 -17.00
CA ASP A 29 7.74 -15.49 -17.09
C ASP A 29 8.48 -15.58 -15.75
N TYR A 30 8.10 -16.57 -14.94
CA TYR A 30 8.74 -16.86 -13.66
C TYR A 30 9.58 -18.13 -13.82
N PRO A 31 10.90 -18.10 -13.57
CA PRO A 31 11.77 -19.26 -13.72
C PRO A 31 11.56 -20.23 -12.55
N TRP A 32 10.41 -20.90 -12.54
CA TRP A 32 9.98 -21.81 -11.48
C TRP A 32 10.99 -22.92 -11.17
N PRO A 33 11.59 -23.60 -12.16
CA PRO A 33 12.53 -24.69 -11.90
C PRO A 33 13.79 -24.23 -11.15
N GLU A 34 14.28 -23.02 -11.42
CA GLU A 34 15.47 -22.43 -10.77
C GLU A 34 15.17 -21.93 -9.35
N ARG A 35 13.89 -21.81 -9.00
CA ARG A 35 13.41 -21.24 -7.74
C ARG A 35 12.69 -22.28 -6.87
N LEU A 36 12.88 -23.57 -7.17
CA LEU A 36 12.48 -24.63 -6.24
C LEU A 36 13.28 -24.50 -4.94
N GLY A 37 12.60 -24.73 -3.82
CA GLY A 37 13.20 -24.60 -2.50
C GLY A 37 12.18 -24.72 -1.39
N SER A 38 12.68 -25.08 -0.20
CA SER A 38 11.93 -25.31 1.02
C SER A 38 11.73 -24.06 1.86
N GLY A 39 12.44 -22.96 1.53
CA GLY A 39 12.50 -21.75 2.34
C GLY A 39 13.12 -21.97 3.73
N SER A 40 13.91 -23.04 3.92
CA SER A 40 14.51 -23.40 5.20
C SER A 40 15.50 -22.34 5.71
N SER A 41 16.08 -21.59 4.77
CA SER A 41 16.98 -20.48 5.08
C SER A 41 16.53 -19.19 4.42
N ALA A 42 17.12 -18.11 4.92
CA ALA A 42 16.80 -16.75 4.52
C ALA A 42 17.32 -16.36 3.13
N HIS A 43 18.08 -17.23 2.47
CA HIS A 43 18.60 -17.07 1.12
C HIS A 43 18.01 -18.09 0.14
N GLU A 44 17.16 -18.98 0.65
CA GLU A 44 16.51 -20.02 -0.14
C GLU A 44 15.14 -19.52 -0.62
N TRP A 45 14.78 -19.91 -1.83
CA TRP A 45 13.43 -19.77 -2.33
C TRP A 45 12.48 -20.69 -1.55
N LEU A 46 11.22 -20.30 -1.46
CA LEU A 46 10.14 -21.16 -1.04
C LEU A 46 9.17 -21.32 -2.19
N SER A 47 9.04 -22.55 -2.67
CA SER A 47 8.09 -22.91 -3.71
C SER A 47 7.15 -24.00 -3.20
N LEU A 48 5.88 -23.64 -3.05
CA LEU A 48 4.83 -24.56 -2.58
C LEU A 48 3.80 -24.78 -3.67
N VAL A 49 3.28 -26.00 -3.72
CA VAL A 49 2.15 -26.37 -4.57
C VAL A 49 1.00 -26.87 -3.71
N ALA A 50 -0.22 -26.67 -4.21
CA ALA A 50 -1.41 -27.35 -3.75
C ALA A 50 -1.82 -28.39 -4.78
N THR A 51 -2.12 -29.61 -4.33
CA THR A 51 -2.61 -30.69 -5.20
C THR A 51 -4.03 -31.08 -4.83
N ASP A 52 -4.86 -31.38 -5.84
CA ASP A 52 -6.20 -31.94 -5.67
C ASP A 52 -6.16 -33.40 -5.17
N SER A 53 -7.33 -34.01 -4.98
CA SER A 53 -7.45 -35.42 -4.54
C SER A 53 -6.87 -36.44 -5.51
N ARG A 54 -6.54 -36.04 -6.75
CA ARG A 54 -5.89 -36.87 -7.78
C ARG A 54 -4.38 -36.60 -7.86
N GLY A 55 -3.85 -35.75 -6.97
CA GLY A 55 -2.45 -35.35 -6.97
C GLY A 55 -2.09 -34.31 -8.03
N VAL A 56 -3.08 -33.73 -8.73
CA VAL A 56 -2.84 -32.73 -9.78
C VAL A 56 -2.63 -31.36 -9.14
N VAL A 57 -1.55 -30.66 -9.54
CA VAL A 57 -1.27 -29.31 -9.07
C VAL A 57 -2.39 -28.35 -9.51
N CYS A 58 -3.04 -27.72 -8.53
CA CYS A 58 -4.17 -26.81 -8.68
C CYS A 58 -3.93 -25.44 -8.02
N GLY A 59 -2.77 -25.23 -7.39
CA GLY A 59 -2.33 -23.92 -6.94
C GLY A 59 -0.84 -23.88 -6.65
N VAL A 60 -0.25 -22.69 -6.72
CA VAL A 60 1.18 -22.47 -6.51
C VAL A 60 1.43 -21.16 -5.77
N ILE A 61 2.49 -21.11 -4.96
CA ILE A 61 3.06 -19.87 -4.44
C ILE A 61 4.58 -19.95 -4.50
N GLY A 62 5.21 -18.89 -5.01
CA GLY A 62 6.66 -18.73 -5.09
C GLY A 62 7.08 -17.48 -4.34
N VAL A 63 7.95 -17.66 -3.35
CA VAL A 63 8.39 -16.61 -2.42
C VAL A 63 9.91 -16.64 -2.32
N GLY A 64 10.54 -15.47 -2.21
CA GLY A 64 11.99 -15.40 -2.13
C GLY A 64 12.50 -14.05 -1.66
N GLN A 65 13.82 -13.99 -1.48
CA GLN A 65 14.50 -12.73 -1.21
C GLN A 65 14.27 -11.78 -2.40
N PRO A 66 13.99 -10.50 -2.15
CA PRO A 66 13.93 -9.52 -3.22
C PRO A 66 15.22 -9.50 -4.03
N THR A 67 15.12 -9.30 -5.34
CA THR A 67 16.30 -9.13 -6.21
C THR A 67 16.29 -7.74 -6.81
N ASP A 68 17.46 -7.26 -7.20
CA ASP A 68 17.69 -6.02 -7.95
C ASP A 68 16.81 -5.90 -9.21
N LYS A 69 16.61 -7.00 -9.95
CA LYS A 69 15.76 -7.06 -11.14
C LYS A 69 14.26 -6.87 -10.86
N ASN A 70 13.82 -7.09 -9.63
CA ASN A 70 12.40 -7.18 -9.27
C ASN A 70 11.97 -6.06 -8.32
N LEU A 71 12.81 -5.03 -8.19
CA LEU A 71 12.62 -3.88 -7.33
C LEU A 71 12.91 -2.61 -8.09
N HIS A 72 11.87 -1.80 -8.31
CA HIS A 72 12.07 -0.39 -8.61
C HIS A 72 12.41 0.32 -7.30
N VAL A 73 13.70 0.43 -7.01
CA VAL A 73 14.21 1.13 -5.82
C VAL A 73 14.05 2.63 -6.04
N LEU A 74 13.21 3.28 -5.23
CA LEU A 74 12.96 4.71 -5.32
C LEU A 74 14.03 5.55 -4.62
N HIS A 75 14.58 5.04 -3.53
CA HIS A 75 15.51 5.79 -2.69
C HIS A 75 16.29 4.86 -1.76
N GLN A 76 17.60 5.08 -1.68
CA GLN A 76 18.48 4.60 -0.62
C GLN A 76 19.38 5.77 -0.20
N LYS A 77 19.33 6.15 1.08
CA LYS A 77 20.23 7.20 1.59
C LYS A 77 21.61 6.56 1.80
N GLY A 78 22.58 6.85 0.92
CA GLY A 78 23.93 6.27 0.99
C GLY A 78 24.57 5.90 -0.36
N GLY A 79 23.82 6.01 -1.47
CA GLY A 79 24.34 5.74 -2.82
C GLY A 79 23.44 4.79 -3.64
N PRO A 80 23.77 4.57 -4.92
CA PRO A 80 22.90 3.85 -5.87
C PRO A 80 22.90 2.31 -5.74
N ALA A 81 23.67 1.72 -4.81
CA ALA A 81 23.81 0.27 -4.71
C ALA A 81 22.79 -0.34 -3.75
N PHE A 82 21.67 -0.81 -4.32
CA PHE A 82 20.67 -1.62 -3.62
C PHE A 82 21.32 -2.88 -3.02
N ASP A 83 21.15 -3.08 -1.71
CA ASP A 83 21.55 -4.31 -1.02
C ASP A 83 20.30 -5.12 -0.64
N PRO A 84 19.94 -6.16 -1.42
CA PRO A 84 18.82 -7.02 -1.10
C PRO A 84 18.97 -7.77 0.22
N ALA A 85 20.19 -7.96 0.76
CA ALA A 85 20.41 -8.58 2.06
C ALA A 85 19.88 -7.73 3.22
N LYS A 86 19.76 -6.41 3.01
CA LYS A 86 19.23 -5.47 4.01
C LYS A 86 17.72 -5.32 3.98
N VAL A 87 17.01 -5.92 3.00
CA VAL A 87 15.55 -5.79 2.93
C VAL A 87 14.90 -6.75 3.92
N PRO A 88 14.20 -6.26 4.97
CA PRO A 88 13.62 -7.10 6.01
C PRO A 88 12.30 -7.74 5.57
N TRP A 89 11.99 -7.81 4.27
CA TRP A 89 10.76 -8.40 3.73
C TRP A 89 11.05 -9.53 2.76
N TRP A 90 10.15 -10.51 2.74
CA TRP A 90 10.16 -11.60 1.78
C TRP A 90 9.13 -11.31 0.68
N LYS A 91 9.53 -11.47 -0.59
CA LYS A 91 8.67 -11.11 -1.74
C LYS A 91 7.86 -12.32 -2.18
N ILE A 92 6.55 -12.16 -2.27
CA ILE A 92 5.67 -13.05 -3.04
C ILE A 92 5.83 -12.65 -4.52
N TYR A 93 6.39 -13.56 -5.31
CA TYR A 93 6.59 -13.37 -6.74
C TYR A 93 5.41 -13.86 -7.55
N VAL A 94 4.87 -15.01 -7.17
CA VAL A 94 3.73 -15.64 -7.84
C VAL A 94 2.81 -16.25 -6.81
N LEU A 95 1.51 -16.11 -7.05
CA LEU A 95 0.45 -16.85 -6.39
C LEU A 95 -0.64 -17.08 -7.42
N ALA A 96 -0.92 -18.34 -7.73
CA ALA A 96 -1.97 -18.71 -8.66
C ALA A 96 -2.76 -19.89 -8.14
N VAL A 97 -4.06 -19.89 -8.42
CA VAL A 97 -4.97 -21.00 -8.15
C VAL A 97 -5.77 -21.24 -9.41
N ASP A 98 -5.80 -22.52 -9.82
CA ASP A 98 -6.60 -23.01 -10.93
C ASP A 98 -8.06 -22.56 -10.78
N GLU A 99 -8.65 -22.07 -11.87
CA GLU A 99 -9.97 -21.44 -11.84
C GLU A 99 -11.06 -22.35 -11.27
N GLY A 100 -11.05 -23.64 -11.62
CA GLY A 100 -12.00 -24.63 -11.12
C GLY A 100 -11.87 -24.93 -9.62
N HIS A 101 -10.78 -24.47 -8.99
CA HIS A 101 -10.49 -24.69 -7.58
C HIS A 101 -10.52 -23.40 -6.74
N ARG A 102 -10.78 -22.24 -7.36
CA ARG A 102 -10.94 -20.96 -6.64
C ARG A 102 -12.10 -21.04 -5.66
N GLY A 103 -12.03 -20.27 -4.58
CA GLY A 103 -13.01 -20.33 -3.48
C GLY A 103 -12.84 -21.53 -2.53
N SER A 104 -12.02 -22.53 -2.86
CA SER A 104 -11.79 -23.71 -2.00
C SER A 104 -10.80 -23.48 -0.84
N GLY A 105 -10.28 -22.27 -0.66
CA GLY A 105 -9.31 -21.95 0.39
C GLY A 105 -7.83 -22.26 0.07
N ILE A 106 -7.53 -22.81 -1.11
CA ILE A 106 -6.15 -23.16 -1.53
C ILE A 106 -5.17 -22.00 -1.39
N GLY A 107 -5.51 -20.82 -1.92
CA GLY A 107 -4.63 -19.65 -1.83
C GLY A 107 -4.32 -19.25 -0.38
N ARG A 108 -5.30 -19.39 0.51
CA ARG A 108 -5.13 -19.09 1.95
C ARG A 108 -4.25 -20.13 2.62
N ALA A 109 -4.40 -21.41 2.26
CA ALA A 109 -3.56 -22.48 2.79
C ALA A 109 -2.10 -22.39 2.31
N LEU A 110 -1.87 -22.02 1.05
CA LEU A 110 -0.54 -21.72 0.50
C LEU A 110 0.11 -20.54 1.23
N LEU A 111 -0.67 -19.49 1.52
CA LEU A 111 -0.19 -18.35 2.31
C LEU A 111 0.10 -18.74 3.76
N ASP A 112 -0.76 -19.53 4.43
CA ASP A 112 -0.52 -20.02 5.79
C ASP A 112 0.77 -20.82 5.89
N ALA A 113 0.95 -21.78 4.97
CA ALA A 113 2.15 -22.58 4.89
C ALA A 113 3.41 -21.74 4.62
N THR A 114 3.29 -20.65 3.86
CA THR A 114 4.36 -19.67 3.64
C THR A 114 4.70 -18.89 4.91
N VAL A 115 3.70 -18.33 5.60
CA VAL A 115 3.91 -17.53 6.82
C VAL A 115 4.57 -18.36 7.92
N ARG A 116 4.14 -19.62 8.10
CA ARG A 116 4.73 -20.56 9.07
C ARG A 116 6.21 -20.88 8.81
N ARG A 117 6.61 -20.93 7.53
CA ARG A 117 7.99 -21.20 7.12
C ARG A 117 8.85 -19.93 7.02
N MET A 118 8.26 -18.75 7.16
CA MET A 118 8.96 -17.48 6.94
C MET A 118 10.15 -17.31 7.89
N PRO A 119 11.39 -17.20 7.38
CA PRO A 119 12.60 -17.06 8.20
C PRO A 119 12.50 -15.89 9.17
N ARG A 120 12.94 -16.05 10.42
CA ARG A 120 12.77 -15.04 11.51
C ARG A 120 13.32 -13.66 11.19
N LYS A 121 14.30 -13.54 10.28
CA LYS A 121 14.85 -12.23 9.87
C LYS A 121 13.82 -11.32 9.19
N TYR A 122 12.78 -11.89 8.60
CA TYR A 122 11.79 -11.14 7.84
C TYR A 122 10.65 -10.64 8.72
N VAL A 123 10.32 -9.35 8.63
CA VAL A 123 9.22 -8.73 9.38
C VAL A 123 7.85 -9.02 8.75
N GLY A 124 7.82 -9.50 7.51
CA GLY A 124 6.58 -9.79 6.80
C GLY A 124 6.76 -10.16 5.33
N LEU A 125 5.64 -10.23 4.62
CA LEU A 125 5.55 -10.50 3.19
C LEU A 125 5.12 -9.24 2.43
N TYR A 126 5.59 -9.10 1.20
CA TYR A 126 5.07 -8.09 0.27
C TYR A 126 5.05 -8.62 -1.16
N GLY A 127 4.35 -7.91 -2.04
CA GLY A 127 4.39 -8.16 -3.47
C GLY A 127 3.72 -7.04 -4.24
N ASN A 128 3.60 -7.24 -5.54
CA ASN A 128 3.02 -6.29 -6.49
C ASN A 128 1.80 -6.92 -7.15
N VAL A 129 0.82 -6.10 -7.50
CA VAL A 129 -0.35 -6.52 -8.26
C VAL A 129 -0.79 -5.39 -9.18
N GLU A 130 -1.18 -5.72 -10.41
CA GLU A 130 -1.75 -4.76 -11.35
C GLU A 130 -3.01 -4.10 -10.79
N LEU A 131 -3.16 -2.78 -11.00
CA LEU A 131 -4.30 -1.99 -10.54
C LEU A 131 -5.65 -2.52 -11.01
N THR A 132 -5.67 -3.16 -12.18
CA THR A 132 -6.86 -3.72 -12.82
C THR A 132 -7.30 -5.03 -12.18
N ARG A 133 -6.44 -5.71 -11.41
CA ARG A 133 -6.75 -7.00 -10.76
C ARG A 133 -7.42 -6.81 -9.40
N THR A 134 -8.57 -6.14 -9.42
CA THR A 134 -9.36 -5.79 -8.24
C THR A 134 -9.67 -7.00 -7.35
N ASP A 135 -9.99 -8.15 -7.92
CA ASP A 135 -10.25 -9.39 -7.17
C ASP A 135 -9.03 -9.85 -6.36
N SER A 136 -7.84 -9.75 -6.94
CA SER A 136 -6.58 -10.11 -6.27
C SER A 136 -6.27 -9.11 -5.16
N ILE A 137 -6.45 -7.80 -5.42
CA ILE A 137 -6.30 -6.74 -4.42
C ILE A 137 -7.21 -7.01 -3.21
N GLN A 138 -8.49 -7.28 -3.44
CA GLN A 138 -9.43 -7.57 -2.37
C GLN A 138 -9.10 -8.89 -1.66
N TRP A 139 -8.61 -9.90 -2.39
CA TRP A 139 -8.17 -11.16 -1.78
C TRP A 139 -7.00 -10.95 -0.81
N TYR A 140 -5.96 -10.22 -1.22
CA TYR A 140 -4.81 -9.89 -0.37
C TYR A 140 -5.25 -9.08 0.86
N ARG A 141 -6.12 -8.08 0.69
CA ARG A 141 -6.69 -7.31 1.83
C ARG A 141 -7.36 -8.20 2.86
N ARG A 142 -8.19 -9.15 2.42
CA ARG A 142 -8.86 -10.11 3.33
C ARG A 142 -7.85 -10.99 4.10
N GLN A 143 -6.66 -11.22 3.55
CA GLN A 143 -5.61 -11.98 4.23
C GLN A 143 -4.73 -11.13 5.16
N GLY A 144 -5.01 -9.83 5.33
CA GLY A 144 -4.26 -8.95 6.23
C GLY A 144 -3.12 -8.20 5.55
N PHE A 145 -3.11 -8.13 4.22
CA PHE A 145 -2.19 -7.26 3.50
C PHE A 145 -2.78 -5.86 3.36
N TYR A 146 -2.01 -4.86 3.81
CA TYR A 146 -2.30 -3.46 3.57
C TYR A 146 -1.86 -3.06 2.15
N ILE A 147 -2.76 -2.43 1.40
CA ILE A 147 -2.51 -1.99 0.01
C ILE A 147 -2.08 -0.54 0.02
N SER A 148 -0.85 -0.32 -0.41
CA SER A 148 -0.25 1.00 -0.42
C SER A 148 0.28 1.31 -1.81
N PRO A 149 0.13 2.56 -2.30
CA PRO A 149 0.77 3.00 -3.53
C PRO A 149 2.28 2.71 -3.47
N MET A 150 3.01 3.30 -2.51
CA MET A 150 4.44 3.00 -2.29
C MET A 150 4.66 2.17 -1.03
N SER A 151 5.80 1.48 -0.95
CA SER A 151 6.24 0.82 0.28
C SER A 151 7.66 1.22 0.66
N GLY A 152 7.80 1.94 1.77
CA GLY A 152 9.07 1.97 2.49
C GLY A 152 9.31 0.59 3.11
N LEU A 153 9.93 -0.33 2.36
CA LEU A 153 10.21 -1.70 2.81
C LEU A 153 11.26 -1.76 3.93
N THR A 154 11.74 -0.64 4.42
CA THR A 154 12.70 -0.58 5.55
C THR A 154 12.25 0.39 6.63
N SER A 155 11.11 1.06 6.49
CA SER A 155 10.58 1.95 7.54
C SER A 155 10.03 1.17 8.74
N THR A 156 10.42 -0.10 8.88
CA THR A 156 9.87 -1.08 9.81
C THR A 156 10.75 -1.22 11.04
N GLN A 157 10.22 -0.69 12.15
CA GLN A 157 10.51 -1.00 13.55
C GLN A 157 11.79 -0.48 14.22
N ARG A 158 12.80 0.04 13.53
CA ARG A 158 13.98 0.63 14.20
C ARG A 158 14.06 2.13 13.91
N PRO A 159 13.62 3.00 14.85
CA PRO A 159 13.64 4.46 14.68
C PRO A 159 15.03 5.06 14.38
N GLN A 160 16.09 4.26 14.50
CA GLN A 160 17.49 4.66 14.33
C GLN A 160 18.12 4.09 13.04
N ASP A 161 17.39 3.25 12.28
CA ASP A 161 17.92 2.61 11.08
C ASP A 161 17.85 3.57 9.89
N THR A 162 18.98 4.19 9.56
CA THR A 162 19.10 5.19 8.50
C THR A 162 19.16 4.58 7.10
N ASP A 163 19.30 3.25 6.99
CA ASP A 163 19.42 2.50 5.74
C ASP A 163 18.05 2.17 5.14
N THR A 164 17.24 3.21 4.88
CA THR A 164 15.90 2.98 4.35
C THR A 164 15.90 2.70 2.83
N VAL A 165 15.39 1.54 2.40
CA VAL A 165 15.02 1.18 1.02
C VAL A 165 13.52 1.43 0.81
N GLY A 166 13.22 2.42 -0.03
CA GLY A 166 11.89 2.63 -0.59
C GLY A 166 11.70 1.83 -1.87
N VAL A 167 10.57 1.14 -2.00
CA VAL A 167 10.18 0.42 -3.21
C VAL A 167 8.94 1.06 -3.82
N ALA A 168 9.04 1.36 -5.11
CA ALA A 168 7.92 1.72 -5.96
C ALA A 168 7.34 0.48 -6.63
N PRO A 169 6.02 0.45 -6.85
CA PRO A 169 5.45 -0.38 -7.89
C PRO A 169 5.89 0.11 -9.28
N SER A 170 5.80 -0.77 -10.27
CA SER A 170 5.87 -0.34 -11.67
C SER A 170 4.64 0.50 -12.00
N LYS A 171 4.71 1.31 -13.07
CA LYS A 171 3.53 2.06 -13.53
C LYS A 171 2.37 1.09 -13.80
N GLY A 172 1.23 1.32 -13.15
CA GLY A 172 0.04 0.46 -13.30
C GLY A 172 -0.08 -0.65 -12.26
N GLU A 173 0.82 -0.72 -11.27
CA GLU A 173 0.77 -1.68 -10.16
C GLU A 173 0.57 -0.97 -8.81
N VAL A 174 0.18 -1.74 -7.80
CA VAL A 174 0.22 -1.37 -6.37
C VAL A 174 1.00 -2.38 -5.57
N ILE A 175 1.55 -1.94 -4.43
CA ILE A 175 2.21 -2.82 -3.48
C ILE A 175 1.21 -3.26 -2.42
N PHE A 176 1.23 -4.56 -2.12
CA PHE A 176 0.60 -5.10 -0.92
C PHE A 176 1.69 -5.53 0.07
N ARG A 177 1.50 -5.26 1.36
CA ARG A 177 2.41 -5.69 2.42
C ARG A 177 1.67 -6.16 3.67
N GLY A 178 2.15 -7.21 4.31
CA GLY A 178 1.57 -7.77 5.52
C GLY A 178 2.66 -8.11 6.52
N TYR A 179 2.61 -7.49 7.69
CA TYR A 179 3.50 -7.86 8.79
C TYR A 179 3.20 -9.27 9.25
N ARG A 180 4.24 -10.03 9.65
CA ARG A 180 4.12 -11.42 10.11
C ARG A 180 2.96 -11.59 11.09
N GLN A 181 2.95 -10.79 12.16
CA GLN A 181 1.93 -10.86 13.21
C GLN A 181 0.52 -10.61 12.65
N THR A 182 0.35 -9.59 11.80
CA THR A 182 -0.94 -9.30 11.18
C THR A 182 -1.41 -10.46 10.30
N LEU A 183 -0.51 -11.02 9.48
CA LEU A 183 -0.84 -12.17 8.63
C LEU A 183 -1.21 -13.39 9.48
N GLU A 184 -0.45 -13.70 10.53
CA GLU A 184 -0.73 -14.80 11.46
C GLU A 184 -2.12 -14.63 12.11
N ASP A 185 -2.46 -13.43 12.58
CA ASP A 185 -3.77 -13.17 13.18
C ASP A 185 -4.91 -13.29 12.18
N HIS A 186 -4.72 -12.82 10.94
CA HIS A 186 -5.71 -13.00 9.87
C HIS A 186 -5.90 -14.47 9.50
N LEU A 187 -4.82 -15.23 9.37
CA LEU A 187 -4.83 -16.65 9.02
C LEU A 187 -5.46 -17.49 10.14
N ALA A 188 -5.22 -17.12 11.41
CA ALA A 188 -5.84 -17.73 12.58
C ALA A 188 -7.28 -17.27 12.85
N GLY A 189 -7.81 -16.29 12.10
CA GLY A 189 -9.17 -15.76 12.32
C GLY A 189 -9.31 -14.88 13.57
N ARG A 190 -8.21 -14.31 14.06
CA ARG A 190 -8.14 -13.47 15.27
C ARG A 190 -7.85 -12.00 14.96
N ALA A 191 -7.86 -11.61 13.69
CA ALA A 191 -7.57 -10.25 13.28
C ALA A 191 -8.59 -9.25 13.87
N PRO A 192 -8.14 -8.13 14.46
CA PRO A 192 -9.04 -7.07 14.91
C PRO A 192 -9.83 -6.48 13.74
N ALA A 193 -11.10 -6.12 13.95
CA ALA A 193 -11.95 -5.57 12.88
C ALA A 193 -11.35 -4.29 12.23
N GLU A 194 -10.72 -3.43 13.03
CA GLU A 194 -10.16 -2.15 12.57
C GLU A 194 -8.66 -2.21 12.22
N TRP A 195 -8.10 -3.40 11.99
CA TRP A 195 -6.66 -3.58 11.73
C TRP A 195 -6.14 -2.66 10.62
N GLU A 196 -6.89 -2.52 9.52
CA GLU A 196 -6.48 -1.76 8.33
C GLU A 196 -6.42 -0.25 8.65
N ARG A 197 -7.44 0.28 9.36
CA ARG A 197 -7.48 1.69 9.77
C ARG A 197 -6.37 2.02 10.77
N ARG A 198 -6.04 1.08 11.67
CA ARG A 198 -4.92 1.25 12.61
C ARG A 198 -3.58 1.34 11.88
N ILE A 199 -3.36 0.51 10.86
CA ILE A 199 -2.14 0.59 10.03
C ILE A 199 -2.10 1.92 9.28
N ALA A 200 -3.19 2.30 8.62
CA ALA A 200 -3.27 3.56 7.88
C ALA A 200 -2.99 4.79 8.78
N THR A 201 -3.57 4.82 9.98
CA THR A 201 -3.35 5.88 10.97
C THR A 201 -1.90 5.95 11.43
N ALA A 202 -1.27 4.81 11.71
CA ALA A 202 0.14 4.77 12.09
C ALA A 202 1.05 5.30 10.97
N GLU A 203 0.71 5.01 9.72
CA GLU A 203 1.43 5.54 8.56
C GLU A 203 1.22 7.03 8.35
N PHE A 204 0.00 7.53 8.55
CA PHE A 204 -0.34 8.95 8.54
C PHE A 204 0.49 9.74 9.54
N ILE A 205 0.48 9.33 10.80
CA ILE A 205 1.25 9.96 11.87
C ILE A 205 2.74 9.96 11.53
N ARG A 206 3.27 8.83 11.02
CA ARG A 206 4.68 8.71 10.64
C ARG A 206 5.05 9.66 9.50
N GLN A 207 4.25 9.74 8.44
CA GLN A 207 4.51 10.64 7.31
C GLN A 207 4.45 12.11 7.75
N ASN A 208 3.49 12.47 8.59
CA ASN A 208 3.33 13.86 9.04
C ASN A 208 4.42 14.31 10.00
N LYS A 209 5.00 13.40 10.80
CA LYS A 209 6.19 13.71 11.62
C LYS A 209 7.41 14.14 10.80
N GLN A 210 7.48 13.78 9.51
CA GLN A 210 8.59 14.14 8.62
C GLN A 210 8.37 15.47 7.88
N ARG A 211 7.17 16.05 7.95
CA ARG A 211 6.85 17.33 7.30
C ARG A 211 7.32 18.50 8.18
N GLU A 212 7.41 19.69 7.57
CA GLU A 212 7.53 20.96 8.31
C GLU A 212 6.38 21.12 9.32
N LYS A 213 6.44 22.05 10.27
CA LYS A 213 5.33 22.16 11.25
C LYS A 213 4.02 22.50 10.53
N ALA A 214 2.96 21.76 10.84
CA ALA A 214 1.60 22.09 10.42
C ALA A 214 1.23 23.52 10.84
N ALA A 215 0.28 24.12 10.12
CA ALA A 215 -0.18 25.47 10.41
C ALA A 215 -0.74 25.57 11.84
N LEU A 216 -0.33 26.62 12.55
CA LEU A 216 -0.83 26.91 13.90
C LEU A 216 -2.18 27.64 13.86
N ASP A 217 -2.45 28.39 12.79
CA ASP A 217 -3.67 29.19 12.69
C ASP A 217 -4.93 28.29 12.65
N LEU A 218 -5.95 28.70 13.41
CA LEU A 218 -7.23 27.98 13.51
C LEU A 218 -7.90 27.80 12.13
N GLY A 219 -7.78 28.81 11.26
CA GLY A 219 -8.38 28.83 9.94
C GLY A 219 -7.99 27.66 9.03
N TYR A 220 -6.72 27.23 9.05
CA TYR A 220 -6.29 26.07 8.26
C TYR A 220 -6.92 24.79 8.77
N ARG A 221 -7.08 24.63 10.09
CA ARG A 221 -7.74 23.46 10.69
C ARG A 221 -9.23 23.44 10.35
N LEU A 222 -9.92 24.59 10.44
CA LEU A 222 -11.32 24.71 10.04
C LEU A 222 -11.50 24.44 8.54
N TYR A 223 -10.59 24.96 7.70
CA TYR A 223 -10.61 24.71 6.27
C TYR A 223 -10.40 23.22 5.97
N ALA A 224 -9.40 22.58 6.59
CA ALA A 224 -9.14 21.16 6.42
C ALA A 224 -10.37 20.31 6.81
N ARG A 225 -11.02 20.64 7.95
CA ARG A 225 -12.23 19.96 8.38
C ARG A 225 -13.37 20.10 7.37
N ARG A 226 -13.61 21.33 6.87
CA ARG A 226 -14.62 21.61 5.84
C ARG A 226 -14.38 20.80 4.56
N ILE A 227 -13.13 20.70 4.12
CA ILE A 227 -12.75 19.89 2.94
C ILE A 227 -12.94 18.39 3.21
N ALA A 228 -12.60 17.94 4.41
CA ALA A 228 -12.75 16.55 4.83
C ALA A 228 -14.24 16.12 4.88
N GLU A 229 -15.12 17.03 5.29
CA GLU A 229 -16.58 16.82 5.37
C GLU A 229 -17.30 16.92 4.01
N ASN A 230 -16.64 17.39 2.95
CA ASN A 230 -17.23 17.41 1.61
C ASN A 230 -17.42 15.98 1.07
N SER A 231 -18.68 15.52 1.04
CA SER A 231 -19.07 14.18 0.61
C SER A 231 -18.92 13.92 -0.89
N ASP A 232 -18.89 14.97 -1.71
CA ASP A 232 -18.88 14.86 -3.17
C ASP A 232 -17.46 14.85 -3.74
N ALA A 233 -16.44 14.88 -2.88
CA ALA A 233 -15.05 14.95 -3.27
C ALA A 233 -14.61 13.70 -4.05
N GLN A 234 -14.16 13.90 -5.28
CA GLN A 234 -13.57 12.83 -6.08
C GLN A 234 -12.24 12.37 -5.48
N SER A 235 -11.87 11.12 -5.72
CA SER A 235 -10.62 10.55 -5.21
C SER A 235 -9.88 9.79 -6.31
N CYS A 236 -8.56 9.70 -6.19
CA CYS A 236 -7.78 8.83 -7.06
C CYS A 236 -8.23 7.36 -6.94
N VAL A 237 -8.01 6.56 -8.00
CA VAL A 237 -8.42 5.14 -8.04
C VAL A 237 -7.93 4.35 -6.83
N HIS A 238 -6.74 4.69 -6.31
CA HIS A 238 -6.15 4.06 -5.14
C HIS A 238 -7.00 4.21 -3.89
N ALA A 239 -7.74 5.31 -3.70
CA ALA A 239 -8.57 5.53 -2.51
C ALA A 239 -9.62 4.42 -2.30
N SER A 240 -10.07 3.77 -3.39
CA SER A 240 -11.00 2.63 -3.33
C SER A 240 -10.39 1.35 -2.75
N MET A 241 -9.06 1.28 -2.65
CA MET A 241 -8.33 0.06 -2.26
C MET A 241 -8.11 -0.05 -0.74
N GLY A 242 -8.80 0.77 0.06
CA GLY A 242 -8.75 0.77 1.52
C GLY A 242 -8.28 2.09 2.12
N PRO A 243 -8.44 2.27 3.45
CA PRO A 243 -8.02 3.48 4.17
C PRO A 243 -6.56 3.81 3.89
N ARG A 244 -6.28 5.08 3.59
CA ARG A 244 -4.94 5.57 3.28
C ARG A 244 -4.85 7.08 3.44
N ASN A 245 -3.62 7.55 3.48
CA ASN A 245 -3.33 8.97 3.54
C ASN A 245 -3.61 9.62 2.20
N LEU A 246 -4.41 10.68 2.21
CA LEU A 246 -4.75 11.45 1.03
C LEU A 246 -4.32 12.91 1.22
N SER A 247 -4.07 13.58 0.10
CA SER A 247 -3.77 14.99 0.05
C SER A 247 -4.82 15.70 -0.80
N VAL A 248 -5.17 16.93 -0.40
CA VAL A 248 -6.04 17.83 -1.15
C VAL A 248 -5.37 19.19 -1.23
N PHE A 249 -5.53 19.84 -2.37
CA PHE A 249 -5.01 21.18 -2.63
C PHE A 249 -6.19 22.15 -2.74
N GLY A 250 -6.16 23.23 -1.98
CA GLY A 250 -7.28 24.16 -1.85
C GLY A 250 -7.64 24.85 -3.17
N TRP A 251 -6.63 25.09 -4.01
CA TRP A 251 -6.76 25.65 -5.34
C TRP A 251 -7.21 24.64 -6.41
N ASP A 252 -7.35 23.35 -6.08
CA ASP A 252 -8.00 22.40 -6.99
C ASP A 252 -9.51 22.69 -7.02
N PRO A 253 -10.10 23.07 -8.17
CA PRO A 253 -11.54 23.32 -8.27
C PRO A 253 -12.40 22.10 -7.91
N ASN A 254 -11.86 20.88 -8.03
CA ASN A 254 -12.58 19.65 -7.72
C ASN A 254 -12.27 19.10 -6.33
N HIS A 255 -11.36 19.73 -5.57
CA HIS A 255 -10.84 19.23 -4.29
C HIS A 255 -10.54 17.72 -4.31
N MET A 256 -9.91 17.26 -5.38
CA MET A 256 -9.63 15.85 -5.60
C MET A 256 -8.70 15.33 -4.51
N ARG A 257 -9.10 14.21 -3.89
CA ARG A 257 -8.32 13.54 -2.86
C ARG A 257 -7.33 12.58 -3.53
N VAL A 258 -6.06 12.93 -3.49
CA VAL A 258 -5.00 12.18 -4.17
C VAL A 258 -4.05 11.53 -3.17
N CYS A 259 -3.74 10.25 -3.37
CA CYS A 259 -2.68 9.60 -2.61
C CYS A 259 -1.30 10.13 -3.06
N TRP A 260 -0.27 9.83 -2.27
CA TRP A 260 1.10 10.31 -2.52
C TRP A 260 1.60 10.10 -3.97
N GLU A 261 1.33 8.94 -4.58
CA GLU A 261 1.75 8.68 -5.97
C GLU A 261 1.02 9.53 -7.01
N CYS A 262 -0.21 9.91 -6.70
CA CYS A 262 -1.01 10.75 -7.57
C CYS A 262 -0.71 12.23 -7.37
N VAL A 263 -0.05 12.64 -6.28
CA VAL A 263 0.25 14.05 -5.97
C VAL A 263 1.05 14.72 -7.09
N GLY A 264 2.14 14.10 -7.56
CA GLY A 264 2.98 14.71 -8.60
C GLY A 264 2.23 15.01 -9.90
N PRO A 265 1.64 13.99 -10.56
CA PRO A 265 0.84 14.20 -11.76
C PRO A 265 -0.37 15.12 -11.53
N HIS A 266 -1.04 15.02 -10.38
CA HIS A 266 -2.21 15.84 -10.08
C HIS A 266 -1.84 17.32 -9.89
N THR A 267 -0.81 17.62 -9.11
CA THR A 267 -0.33 19.00 -8.90
C THR A 267 0.10 19.66 -10.20
N GLN A 268 0.68 18.91 -11.15
CA GLN A 268 0.95 19.43 -12.50
C GLN A 268 -0.32 19.82 -13.24
N ASN A 269 -1.38 19.02 -13.15
CA ASN A 269 -2.66 19.29 -13.82
C ASN A 269 -3.40 20.50 -13.22
N ILE A 270 -3.27 20.72 -11.91
CA ILE A 270 -3.97 21.82 -11.23
C ILE A 270 -3.10 23.08 -11.07
N LYS A 271 -1.85 23.07 -11.55
CA LYS A 271 -0.91 24.19 -11.38
C LYS A 271 -1.45 25.51 -11.91
N GLY A 272 -2.27 25.48 -12.97
CA GLY A 272 -2.88 26.69 -13.55
C GLY A 272 -3.96 27.35 -12.70
N TYR A 273 -4.46 26.65 -11.67
CA TYR A 273 -5.45 27.19 -10.72
C TYR A 273 -4.80 27.83 -9.49
N ASP A 274 -3.51 27.54 -9.25
CA ASP A 274 -2.76 28.15 -8.16
C ASP A 274 -2.49 29.62 -8.48
N ALA A 275 -2.95 30.52 -7.62
CA ALA A 275 -2.76 31.95 -7.76
C ALA A 275 -2.31 32.53 -6.43
N ASP A 276 -1.10 33.08 -6.38
CA ASP A 276 -0.41 33.54 -5.15
C ASP A 276 -1.24 34.47 -4.25
N THR A 277 -2.25 35.15 -4.81
CA THR A 277 -3.10 36.08 -4.07
C THR A 277 -4.51 35.55 -3.82
N LEU A 278 -4.95 34.49 -4.47
CA LEU A 278 -6.31 33.97 -4.32
C LEU A 278 -6.43 33.17 -3.03
N CYS A 279 -7.35 33.57 -2.15
CA CYS A 279 -7.63 32.83 -0.93
C CYS A 279 -8.58 31.65 -1.21
N ASP A 280 -8.12 30.42 -0.98
CA ASP A 280 -8.91 29.19 -1.11
C ASP A 280 -10.11 29.17 -0.16
N GLY A 281 -10.01 29.87 0.97
CA GLY A 281 -11.04 29.93 2.00
C GLY A 281 -12.29 30.68 1.56
N CYS A 282 -12.12 31.85 0.93
CA CYS A 282 -13.19 32.81 0.63
C CYS A 282 -13.25 33.26 -0.85
N GLY A 283 -12.34 32.81 -1.71
CA GLY A 283 -12.29 33.13 -3.13
C GLY A 283 -11.89 34.57 -3.46
N ARG A 284 -11.38 35.35 -2.50
CA ARG A 284 -10.96 36.75 -2.72
C ARG A 284 -9.46 36.84 -2.95
N HIS A 285 -9.05 37.80 -3.79
CA HIS A 285 -7.65 38.17 -3.93
C HIS A 285 -7.20 39.02 -2.72
N ASP A 286 -6.12 38.60 -2.08
CA ASP A 286 -5.46 39.27 -0.96
C ASP A 286 -3.94 39.12 -1.11
N ARG A 287 -3.19 40.21 -0.86
CA ARG A 287 -1.72 40.22 -0.97
C ARG A 287 -1.04 39.50 0.19
N ASP A 288 -1.72 39.31 1.32
CA ASP A 288 -1.24 38.53 2.46
C ASP A 288 -1.85 37.12 2.47
N THR A 289 -2.17 36.55 1.30
CA THR A 289 -2.47 35.11 1.19
C THR A 289 -1.18 34.31 1.45
N ARG A 290 -1.28 33.28 2.30
CA ARG A 290 -0.14 32.42 2.64
C ARG A 290 -0.52 30.96 2.43
N VAL A 291 0.37 30.21 1.80
CA VAL A 291 0.22 28.77 1.66
C VAL A 291 0.71 28.08 2.92
N SER A 292 -0.12 27.21 3.47
CA SER A 292 0.27 26.30 4.56
C SER A 292 -0.57 25.03 4.48
N TRP A 293 -0.47 24.17 5.48
CA TRP A 293 -1.21 22.93 5.53
C TRP A 293 -1.72 22.58 6.93
N ALA A 294 -2.81 21.83 6.97
CA ALA A 294 -3.36 21.23 8.17
C ALA A 294 -3.84 19.81 7.88
N THR A 295 -4.12 19.04 8.93
CA THR A 295 -4.64 17.68 8.82
C THR A 295 -6.06 17.58 9.35
N ASP A 296 -6.81 16.66 8.77
CA ASP A 296 -7.95 16.02 9.42
C ASP A 296 -7.55 14.56 9.70
N ASP A 297 -7.25 14.28 10.97
CA ASP A 297 -6.71 12.98 11.39
C ASP A 297 -7.79 11.87 11.34
N ASP A 298 -9.07 12.22 11.46
CA ASP A 298 -10.19 11.27 11.39
C ASP A 298 -10.31 10.67 9.98
N GLN A 299 -10.12 11.52 8.96
CA GLN A 299 -10.20 11.18 7.54
C GLN A 299 -8.82 10.88 6.91
N LEU A 300 -7.74 10.90 7.70
CA LEU A 300 -6.36 10.69 7.23
C LEU A 300 -5.98 11.63 6.06
N LEU A 301 -6.42 12.89 6.16
CA LEU A 301 -6.33 13.87 5.09
C LEU A 301 -5.30 14.96 5.43
N VAL A 302 -4.43 15.29 4.48
CA VAL A 302 -3.60 16.50 4.51
C VAL A 302 -4.18 17.50 3.54
N VAL A 303 -4.46 18.73 4.00
CA VAL A 303 -5.02 19.79 3.16
C VAL A 303 -4.03 20.93 3.08
N PHE A 304 -3.59 21.23 1.86
CA PHE A 304 -2.78 22.40 1.53
C PHE A 304 -3.70 23.51 1.07
N ALA A 305 -3.50 24.74 1.55
CA ALA A 305 -4.32 25.87 1.13
C ALA A 305 -3.56 27.19 1.22
N GLY A 306 -3.86 28.12 0.33
CA GLY A 306 -3.56 29.54 0.41
C GLY A 306 -4.70 30.27 1.13
N LEU A 307 -4.47 30.79 2.34
CA LEU A 307 -5.49 31.54 3.09
C LEU A 307 -5.05 32.98 3.34
N CYS A 308 -5.96 33.94 3.16
CA CYS A 308 -5.79 35.34 3.57
C CYS A 308 -5.86 35.50 5.10
N LEU A 309 -5.47 36.67 5.63
CA LEU A 309 -5.38 36.91 7.07
C LEU A 309 -6.69 36.62 7.82
N SER A 310 -7.85 37.06 7.31
CA SER A 310 -9.14 36.77 7.95
C SER A 310 -9.46 35.28 7.96
N CYS A 311 -9.28 34.59 6.83
CA CYS A 311 -9.54 33.15 6.77
C CYS A 311 -8.59 32.36 7.66
N ARG A 312 -7.31 32.76 7.79
CA ARG A 312 -6.36 32.16 8.74
C ARG A 312 -6.82 32.32 10.19
N ARG A 313 -7.39 33.47 10.56
CA ARG A 313 -7.95 33.69 11.90
C ARG A 313 -9.22 32.87 12.19
N GLY A 314 -9.87 32.35 11.15
CA GLY A 314 -11.16 31.66 11.25
C GLY A 314 -12.35 32.58 10.99
N ASP A 315 -12.12 33.81 10.54
CA ASP A 315 -13.15 34.79 10.19
C ASP A 315 -13.74 34.44 8.81
N VAL A 316 -14.46 33.33 8.72
CA VAL A 316 -15.12 32.92 7.47
C VAL A 316 -16.50 33.61 7.39
N PRO A 317 -16.80 34.39 6.34
CA PRO A 317 -18.14 34.92 6.14
C PRO A 317 -19.15 33.76 6.05
N GLY A 318 -20.13 33.72 6.94
CA GLY A 318 -21.21 32.73 6.93
C GLY A 318 -21.19 31.68 8.05
N VAL A 319 -20.19 31.67 8.94
CA VAL A 319 -20.19 30.81 10.13
C VAL A 319 -20.72 31.61 11.33
N SER A 320 -22.00 31.43 11.66
CA SER A 320 -22.52 31.78 12.98
C SER A 320 -21.98 30.73 13.97
N THR A 321 -21.05 31.15 14.84
CA THR A 321 -20.75 30.40 16.05
C THR A 321 -21.96 30.51 16.97
N ARG A 322 -22.89 29.54 16.86
CA ARG A 322 -23.86 29.33 17.95
C ARG A 322 -23.06 28.79 19.14
N SER A 323 -23.07 29.60 20.19
CA SER A 323 -22.62 29.28 21.55
C SER A 323 -23.56 28.28 22.20
#